data_AF-A0A352FVS7-F1
#
_entry.id   AF-A0A352FVS7-F1
#
_cell.length_a   1.000
_cell.length_b   1.000
_cell.length_c   1.000
_cell.angle_alpha   90.00
_cell.angle_beta   90.00
_cell.angle_gamma   90.00
#
_symmetry.space_group_name_H-M   'P 1'
#
loop_
_entity.id
_entity.type
_entity.pdbx_description
1 polymer ?
#
loop_
_entity_poly.entity_id
_entity_poly.type
_entity_poly.pdbx_seq_one_letter_code
_entity_poly.pdbx_strand_id
1 'polypeptide(L)' 'MKLDWMHGCATALVTPFKSDGTIDEERMRSLVDRQINGGVQLLVPCGTTG' A
#
# COMPACT_ATOMS: atom_id res chain seq x y z
N MET A 1 -23.52 1.82 -13.10
CA MET A 1 -22.22 2.43 -12.74
C MET A 1 -21.14 1.49 -13.22
N LYS A 2 -20.17 1.95 -14.02
CA LYS A 2 -19.02 1.11 -14.40
C LYS A 2 -17.90 1.29 -13.37
N LEU A 3 -17.33 0.19 -12.90
CA LEU A 3 -16.32 0.12 -11.83
C LEU A 3 -14.97 -0.37 -12.35
N ASP A 4 -14.69 -0.09 -13.62
CA ASP A 4 -13.54 -0.65 -14.35
C ASP A 4 -12.18 -0.34 -13.67
N TRP A 5 -12.10 0.72 -12.86
CA TRP A 5 -10.90 1.07 -12.08
C TRP A 5 -10.62 0.15 -10.89
N MET A 6 -11.64 -0.58 -10.38
CA MET A 6 -11.51 -1.52 -9.27
C MET A 6 -11.10 -2.93 -9.72
N HIS A 7 -10.86 -3.13 -11.01
CA HIS A 7 -10.56 -4.44 -11.57
C HIS A 7 -9.04 -4.61 -11.68
N GLY A 8 -8.49 -5.68 -11.11
CA GLY A 8 -7.06 -5.97 -11.13
C GLY A 8 -6.55 -6.43 -9.76
N CYS A 9 -5.25 -6.33 -9.55
CA CYS A 9 -4.64 -6.63 -8.26
C CYS A 9 -4.75 -5.42 -7.31
N ALA A 10 -5.29 -5.66 -6.11
CA ALA A 10 -5.32 -4.70 -5.02
C ALA A 10 -4.42 -5.19 -3.88
N THR A 11 -3.38 -4.43 -3.55
CA THR A 11 -2.42 -4.85 -2.52
C THR A 11 -2.77 -4.23 -1.17
N ALA A 12 -3.02 -5.07 -0.18
CA ALA A 12 -3.10 -4.65 1.22
C ALA A 12 -1.70 -4.30 1.72
N LEU A 13 -1.52 -3.06 2.19
CA LEU A 13 -0.22 -2.57 2.63
C LEU A 13 -0.04 -2.78 4.12
N VAL A 14 1.14 -3.29 4.50
CA VAL A 14 1.62 -3.22 5.88
C VAL A 14 1.94 -1.76 6.24
N THR A 15 1.73 -1.34 7.49
CA THR A 15 2.23 -0.05 7.98
C THR A 15 3.65 -0.24 8.54
N PRO A 16 4.69 0.34 7.92
CA PRO A 16 6.03 0.24 8.46
C PRO A 16 6.16 1.08 9.72
N PHE A 17 6.70 0.48 10.79
CA PHE A 17 7.03 1.17 12.04
C PHE A 17 8.54 1.18 12.26
N LYS A 18 9.02 2.27 12.86
CA LYS A 18 10.38 2.36 13.41
C LYS A 18 10.46 1.54 14.70
N SER A 19 11.69 1.33 15.19
CA SER A 19 11.92 0.59 16.44
C SER A 19 11.28 1.22 17.67
N ASP A 20 10.99 2.52 17.63
CA ASP A 20 10.32 3.27 18.71
C ASP A 20 8.79 3.22 18.62
N GLY A 21 8.23 2.48 17.64
CA GLY A 21 6.80 2.36 17.42
C GLY A 21 6.16 3.53 16.68
N THR A 22 6.93 4.54 16.26
CA THR A 22 6.43 5.59 15.37
C THR A 22 6.37 5.10 13.92
N ILE A 23 5.56 5.72 13.08
CA ILE A 23 5.45 5.35 11.66
C ILE A 23 6.76 5.66 10.93
N ASP A 24 7.23 4.71 10.12
CA ASP A 24 8.35 4.92 9.19
C ASP A 24 7.80 5.39 7.83
N GLU A 25 7.65 6.71 7.68
CA GLU A 25 7.11 7.33 6.48
C GLU A 25 7.99 7.13 5.23
N GLU A 26 9.30 7.04 5.40
CA GLU A 26 10.24 6.84 4.28
C GLU A 26 10.08 5.43 3.70
N ARG A 27 9.99 4.41 4.58
CA ARG A 27 9.69 3.05 4.16
C ARG A 27 8.28 2.94 3.59
N MET A 28 7.31 3.64 4.14
CA MET A 28 5.94 3.65 3.60
C MET A 28 5.93 4.17 2.16
N ARG A 29 6.63 5.29 1.89
CA ARG A 29 6.76 5.83 0.53
C ARG A 29 7.46 4.86 -0.42
N SER A 30 8.58 4.30 0.01
CA SER A 30 9.33 3.31 -0.79
C SER A 30 8.50 2.05 -1.09
N LEU A 31 7.68 1.60 -0.14
CA LEU A 31 6.76 0.48 -0.32
C LEU A 31 5.69 0.80 -1.36
N VAL A 32 5.06 1.99 -1.25
CA VAL A 32 4.07 2.47 -2.22
C VAL A 32 4.68 2.55 -3.63
N ASP A 33 5.85 3.19 -3.77
CA ASP A 33 6.52 3.34 -5.07
C ASP A 33 6.85 1.97 -5.68
N ARG A 34 7.28 1.01 -4.86
CA ARG A 34 7.51 -0.37 -5.32
C ARG A 34 6.24 -1.01 -5.87
N GLN A 35 5.10 -0.84 -5.21
CA GLN A 35 3.84 -1.42 -5.68
C GLN A 35 3.40 -0.79 -7.00
N ILE A 36 3.48 0.54 -7.10
CA ILE A 36 3.14 1.30 -8.31
C ILE A 36 4.04 0.87 -9.48
N ASN A 37 5.35 0.83 -9.26
CA ASN A 37 6.32 0.39 -10.26
C ASN A 37 6.14 -1.09 -10.64
N GLY A 38 5.57 -1.90 -9.74
CA GLY A 38 5.17 -3.29 -9.98
C GLY A 38 3.88 -3.44 -10.78
N GLY A 39 3.17 -2.34 -11.06
CA GLY A 39 1.95 -2.33 -11.88
C GLY A 39 0.69 -2.81 -11.15
N VAL A 40 0.63 -2.74 -9.81
CA VAL A 40 -0.62 -3.04 -9.10
C VAL A 40 -1.67 -1.98 -9.41
N GLN A 41 -2.93 -2.39 -9.51
CA GLN A 41 -4.01 -1.49 -9.88
C GLN A 41 -4.47 -0.63 -8.70
N LEU A 42 -4.51 -1.22 -7.49
CA LEU A 42 -4.99 -0.56 -6.29
C LEU A 42 -4.08 -0.82 -5.08
N LEU A 43 -4.05 0.15 -4.17
CA LEU A 43 -3.41 0.05 -2.86
C LEU A 43 -4.48 0.19 -1.78
N VAL A 44 -4.42 -0.70 -0.78
CA VAL A 44 -5.37 -0.74 0.33
C VAL A 44 -4.59 -0.61 1.65
N PRO A 45 -4.37 0.63 2.14
CA PRO A 45 -3.78 0.86 3.45
C PRO A 45 -4.82 0.71 4.57
N CYS A 46 -4.36 0.69 5.82
CA CYS A 46 -5.22 0.69 7.02
C CYS A 46 -6.20 -0.49 7.10
N GLY A 47 -5.88 -1.61 6.47
CA GLY A 47 -6.58 -2.89 6.64
C GLY A 47 -5.99 -3.69 7.80
N THR A 48 -6.44 -4.92 8.00
CA THR A 48 -5.89 -5.82 9.04
C THR A 48 -4.45 -6.27 8.78
N THR A 49 -3.98 -6.13 7.55
CA THR A 49 -2.56 -6.31 7.17
C THR A 49 -1.69 -5.13 7.63
N GLY A 50 -2.30 -3.96 7.76
CA GLY A 50 -1.67 -2.67 8.03
C GLY A 50 -1.37 -2.45 9.50
#